data_AF-A0A4U9HVM3-F1
#
_entry.id   AF-A0A4U9HVM3-F1
#
_cell.length_a   1.000
_cell.length_b   1.000
_cell.length_c   1.000
_cell.angle_alpha   90.00
_cell.angle_beta   90.00
_cell.angle_gamma   90.00
#
_symmetry.space_group_name_H-M   'P 1'
#
loop_
_entity.id
_entity.type
_entity.pdbx_description
1 polymer ?
#
loop_
_entity_poly.entity_id
_entity_poly.type
_entity_poly.pdbx_seq_one_letter_code
_entity_poly.pdbx_strand_id
1 'polypeptide(L)'
;MKGLCTAFAVAAVVMAAECMAKEPPTQVIYRFDDHRYLELKGWDCEGELWYTDIKRGIHTQPASQFYRIFTRKFIHPSEKYIAITNWEVDGFLVSKDYGETWEGCWLCSRS
;
A
#
# COMPACT_ATOMS: atom_id res chain seq x y z
N MET A 1 14.08 -1.66 -51.73
CA MET A 1 13.28 -0.77 -50.84
C MET A 1 11.95 -1.39 -50.38
N LYS A 2 11.82 -2.73 -50.26
CA LYS A 2 10.57 -3.38 -49.77
C LYS A 2 10.75 -4.13 -48.45
N GLY A 3 11.94 -4.69 -48.20
CA GLY A 3 12.26 -5.39 -46.94
C GLY A 3 12.58 -4.49 -45.75
N LEU A 4 12.97 -3.23 -46.00
CA LEU A 4 13.32 -2.29 -44.93
C LEU A 4 12.06 -1.77 -44.20
N CYS A 5 10.96 -1.53 -44.92
CA CYS A 5 9.70 -1.09 -44.32
C CYS A 5 9.02 -2.19 -43.49
N THR A 6 9.16 -3.45 -43.88
CA THR A 6 8.61 -4.59 -43.14
C THR A 6 9.38 -4.85 -41.84
N ALA A 7 10.71 -4.69 -41.85
CA ALA A 7 11.53 -4.82 -40.64
C ALA A 7 11.20 -3.76 -39.57
N PHE A 8 11.00 -2.50 -39.99
CA PHE A 8 10.59 -1.42 -39.07
C PHE A 8 9.19 -1.63 -38.50
N ALA A 9 8.24 -2.14 -39.30
CA ALA A 9 6.88 -2.42 -38.82
C ALA A 9 6.84 -3.54 -37.77
N VAL A 10 7.65 -4.60 -37.95
CA VAL A 10 7.72 -5.70 -36.97
C VAL A 10 8.43 -5.26 -35.68
N ALA A 11 9.51 -4.46 -35.77
CA ALA A 11 10.18 -3.91 -34.59
C ALA A 11 9.26 -2.99 -33.77
N ALA A 12 8.44 -2.17 -34.44
CA ALA A 12 7.48 -1.29 -33.77
C ALA A 12 6.37 -2.08 -33.04
N VAL A 13 5.90 -3.20 -33.60
CA VAL A 13 4.88 -4.06 -32.95
C VAL A 13 5.47 -4.84 -31.76
N VAL A 14 6.73 -5.28 -31.84
CA VAL A 14 7.42 -5.94 -30.71
C VAL A 14 7.67 -4.96 -29.56
N MET A 15 8.05 -3.72 -29.85
CA MET A 15 8.26 -2.67 -28.83
C MET A 15 6.94 -2.20 -28.19
N ALA A 16 5.80 -2.33 -28.87
CA ALA A 16 4.49 -1.96 -28.34
C ALA A 16 3.89 -3.03 -27.39
N ALA A 17 4.41 -4.26 -27.42
CA ALA A 17 3.87 -5.36 -26.62
C ALA A 17 4.32 -5.35 -25.14
N GLU A 18 5.35 -4.57 -24.79
CA GLU A 18 5.89 -4.55 -23.41
C GLU A 18 5.33 -3.41 -22.54
N CYS A 19 4.48 -2.54 -23.09
CA CYS A 19 3.87 -1.43 -22.37
C CYS A 19 2.46 -1.74 -21.89
N MET A 20 2.21 -2.96 -21.39
CA MET A 20 0.98 -3.24 -20.65
C MET A 20 1.20 -2.72 -19.22
N ALA A 21 0.67 -1.54 -18.90
CA ALA A 21 0.69 -1.01 -17.54
C ALA A 21 -0.01 -2.01 -16.61
N LYS A 22 0.78 -2.78 -15.87
CA LYS A 22 0.27 -3.79 -14.95
C LYS A 22 -0.28 -3.09 -13.72
N GLU A 23 -1.56 -3.32 -13.42
CA GLU A 23 -2.16 -2.79 -12.19
C GLU A 23 -1.35 -3.25 -10.97
N PRO A 24 -1.14 -2.38 -9.97
CA PRO A 24 -0.39 -2.74 -8.79
C PRO A 24 -1.13 -3.85 -8.01
N PRO A 25 -0.43 -4.91 -7.58
CA PRO A 25 -1.04 -6.02 -6.87
C PRO A 25 -1.45 -5.61 -5.46
N THR A 26 -2.57 -6.16 -4.98
CA THR A 26 -3.03 -6.02 -3.59
C THR A 26 -2.65 -7.24 -2.78
N GLN A 27 -2.04 -7.04 -1.61
CA GLN A 27 -1.53 -8.10 -0.76
C GLN A 27 -1.84 -7.83 0.72
N VAL A 28 -2.25 -8.84 1.47
CA VAL A 28 -2.37 -8.73 2.94
C VAL A 28 -0.97 -8.76 3.55
N ILE A 29 -0.51 -7.63 4.09
CA ILE A 29 0.85 -7.47 4.64
C ILE A 29 0.92 -7.69 6.15
N TYR A 30 -0.18 -7.54 6.87
CA TYR A 30 -0.22 -7.73 8.31
C TYR A 30 -1.62 -8.13 8.77
N ARG A 31 -1.73 -9.12 9.65
CA ARG A 31 -2.97 -9.52 10.31
C ARG A 31 -2.88 -9.18 11.79
N PHE A 32 -3.78 -8.33 12.29
CA PHE A 32 -3.89 -8.08 13.72
C PHE A 32 -4.53 -9.29 14.42
N ASP A 33 -5.52 -9.90 13.76
CA ASP A 33 -6.24 -11.10 14.17
C ASP A 33 -6.99 -11.69 12.95
N ASP A 34 -8.01 -12.52 13.18
CA ASP A 34 -8.77 -13.21 12.13
C ASP A 34 -9.65 -12.31 11.26
N HIS A 35 -9.95 -11.08 11.69
CA HIS A 35 -10.91 -10.19 11.04
C HIS A 35 -10.37 -8.79 10.72
N ARG A 36 -9.21 -8.42 11.29
CA ARG A 36 -8.56 -7.11 11.08
C ARG A 36 -7.19 -7.27 10.43
N TYR A 37 -6.96 -6.59 9.32
CA TYR A 37 -5.71 -6.70 8.58
C TYR A 37 -5.39 -5.47 7.73
N LEU A 38 -4.12 -5.37 7.35
CA LEU A 38 -3.58 -4.36 6.45
C LEU A 38 -3.33 -4.95 5.07
N GLU A 39 -3.75 -4.22 4.06
CA GLU A 39 -3.49 -4.54 2.66
C GLU A 39 -2.58 -3.48 2.06
N LEU A 40 -1.59 -3.92 1.30
CA LEU A 40 -0.74 -3.06 0.50
C LEU A 40 -1.09 -3.24 -0.96
N LYS A 41 -1.41 -2.14 -1.64
CA LYS A 41 -1.53 -2.10 -3.09
C LYS A 41 -0.30 -1.38 -3.65
N GLY A 42 0.63 -2.14 -4.23
CA GLY A 42 1.90 -1.57 -4.66
C GLY A 42 2.97 -2.58 -5.03
N TRP A 43 4.20 -2.09 -5.17
CA TRP A 43 5.39 -2.84 -5.60
C TRP A 43 6.51 -2.67 -4.59
N ASP A 44 7.42 -3.65 -4.50
CA ASP A 44 8.63 -3.54 -3.69
C ASP A 44 8.38 -3.12 -2.22
N CYS A 45 7.27 -3.61 -1.64
CA CYS A 45 6.85 -3.29 -0.27
C CYS A 45 6.51 -1.81 -0.02
N GLU A 46 6.18 -1.08 -1.08
CA GLU A 46 5.75 0.32 -1.04
C GLU A 46 4.47 0.54 -1.87
N GLY A 47 3.56 1.37 -1.38
CA GLY A 47 2.36 1.73 -2.14
C GLY A 47 1.25 2.34 -1.31
N GLU A 48 0.01 2.06 -1.71
CA GLU A 48 -1.18 2.47 -0.98
C GLU A 48 -1.45 1.48 0.16
N LEU A 49 -1.82 2.00 1.32
CA LEU A 49 -2.17 1.22 2.50
C LEU A 49 -3.67 1.26 2.73
N TRP A 50 -4.24 0.08 2.94
CA TRP A 50 -5.64 -0.13 3.26
C TRP A 50 -5.77 -0.88 4.58
N TYR A 51 -6.79 -0.53 5.36
CA TYR A 51 -7.18 -1.22 6.59
C TYR A 51 -8.57 -1.81 6.42
N THR A 52 -8.71 -3.08 6.80
CA THR A 52 -9.97 -3.81 6.71
C THR A 52 -10.33 -4.44 8.06
N ASP A 53 -11.54 -4.18 8.54
CA ASP A 53 -12.20 -4.92 9.64
C ASP A 53 -13.51 -5.52 9.11
N ILE A 54 -13.51 -6.84 8.90
CA ILE A 54 -14.66 -7.55 8.34
C ILE A 54 -15.86 -7.52 9.29
N LYS A 55 -15.65 -7.62 10.61
CA LYS A 55 -16.77 -7.68 11.57
C LYS A 55 -17.49 -6.34 11.69
N ARG A 56 -16.74 -5.25 11.58
CA ARG A 56 -17.28 -3.88 11.66
C ARG A 56 -17.66 -3.32 10.29
N GLY A 57 -17.32 -4.00 9.20
CA GLY A 57 -17.57 -3.52 7.83
C GLY A 57 -16.72 -2.30 7.47
N ILE A 58 -15.54 -2.16 8.08
CA ILE A 58 -14.64 -1.02 7.86
C ILE A 58 -13.67 -1.40 6.74
N HIS A 59 -13.56 -0.54 5.74
CA HIS A 59 -12.53 -0.61 4.71
C HIS A 59 -12.08 0.82 4.39
N THR A 60 -10.93 1.22 4.90
CA THR A 60 -10.43 2.60 4.87
C THR A 60 -9.01 2.66 4.35
N GLN A 61 -8.62 3.83 3.82
CA GLN A 61 -7.29 4.04 3.24
C GLN A 61 -6.46 4.95 4.16
N PRO A 62 -5.67 4.38 5.10
CA PRO A 62 -4.76 5.18 5.94
C PRO A 62 -3.71 5.98 5.15
N ALA A 63 -3.24 5.45 4.02
CA ALA A 63 -2.24 6.11 3.19
C ALA A 63 -2.53 5.88 1.70
N SER A 64 -2.60 6.96 0.93
CA SER A 64 -2.95 6.88 -0.50
C SER A 64 -1.78 6.52 -1.42
N GLN A 65 -0.53 6.63 -0.96
CA GLN A 65 0.69 6.32 -1.72
C GLN A 65 1.92 6.33 -0.80
N PHE A 66 3.04 5.76 -1.28
CA PHE A 66 4.37 5.78 -0.64
C PHE A 66 4.45 5.20 0.79
N TYR A 67 3.45 4.43 1.23
CA TYR A 67 3.57 3.72 2.50
C TYR A 67 4.54 2.56 2.34
N ARG A 68 5.62 2.57 3.12
CA ARG A 68 6.60 1.48 3.20
C ARG A 68 6.30 0.60 4.41
N ILE A 69 6.21 -0.71 4.19
CA ILE A 69 5.77 -1.63 5.23
C ILE A 69 6.68 -1.61 6.46
N PHE A 70 6.07 -1.63 7.63
CA PHE A 70 6.76 -1.94 8.87
C PHE A 70 6.87 -3.46 9.04
N THR A 71 8.07 -3.96 9.30
CA THR A 71 8.36 -5.41 9.34
C THR A 71 8.35 -6.02 10.73
N ARG A 72 8.11 -5.22 11.77
CA ARG A 72 8.00 -5.72 13.15
C ARG A 72 6.55 -5.82 13.59
N LYS A 73 6.36 -6.45 14.74
CA LYS A 73 5.03 -6.68 15.31
C LYS A 73 4.42 -5.38 15.81
N PHE A 74 3.18 -5.09 15.43
CA PHE A 74 2.35 -4.09 16.07
C PHE A 74 1.82 -4.61 17.41
N ILE A 75 1.99 -3.85 18.48
CA ILE A 75 1.46 -4.16 19.80
C ILE A 75 0.46 -3.08 20.18
N HIS A 76 -0.83 -3.42 20.13
CA HIS A 76 -1.93 -2.52 20.51
C HIS A 76 -2.68 -3.13 21.70
N PRO A 77 -2.71 -2.45 22.87
CA PRO A 77 -3.46 -2.95 24.02
C PRO A 77 -4.98 -2.80 23.88
N SER A 78 -5.45 -2.14 22.82
CA SER A 78 -6.87 -1.87 22.55
C SER A 78 -7.19 -2.14 21.09
N GLU A 79 -8.42 -2.57 20.81
CA GLU A 79 -8.94 -2.64 19.44
C GLU A 79 -9.35 -1.28 18.89
N LYS A 80 -9.71 -0.33 19.77
CA LYS A 80 -10.22 0.99 19.39
C LYS A 80 -9.11 1.91 18.89
N TYR A 81 -7.94 1.83 19.51
CA TYR A 81 -6.81 2.70 19.23
C TYR A 81 -5.77 1.92 18.43
N ILE A 82 -5.56 2.33 17.18
CA ILE A 82 -4.65 1.67 16.26
C ILE A 82 -3.59 2.67 15.87
N ALA A 83 -2.33 2.27 15.97
CA ALA A 83 -1.20 3.06 15.50
C ALA A 83 -0.40 2.24 14.50
N ILE A 84 -0.36 2.71 13.26
CA ILE A 84 0.43 2.14 12.18
C ILE A 84 1.64 3.05 11.97
N THR A 85 2.82 2.46 11.86
CA THR A 85 4.05 3.17 11.53
C THR A 85 4.59 2.64 10.22
N ASN A 86 5.55 3.35 9.63
CA ASN A 86 6.22 2.94 8.41
C ASN A 86 7.55 2.26 8.74
N TRP A 87 8.28 1.87 7.70
CA TRP A 87 9.62 1.31 7.79
C TRP A 87 10.62 2.13 8.64
N GLU A 88 10.59 3.46 8.53
CA GLU A 88 11.57 4.37 9.16
C GLU A 88 11.21 4.73 10.60
N VAL A 89 9.98 4.42 11.03
CA VAL A 89 9.45 4.74 12.37
C VAL A 89 9.52 6.24 12.68
N ASP A 90 9.40 7.08 11.64
CA ASP A 90 9.52 8.54 11.70
C ASP A 90 8.14 9.25 11.79
N GLY A 91 7.06 8.48 11.68
CA GLY A 91 5.68 8.96 11.80
C GLY A 91 4.69 7.84 12.10
N PHE A 92 3.50 8.25 12.53
CA PHE A 92 2.40 7.32 12.82
C PHE A 92 1.11 7.75 12.15
N LEU A 93 0.40 6.80 11.57
CA LEU A 93 -1.02 6.90 11.23
C LEU A 93 -1.80 6.34 12.41
N VAL A 94 -2.62 7.19 13.02
CA VAL A 94 -3.36 6.85 14.25
C VAL A 94 -4.85 6.88 13.97
N SER A 95 -5.54 5.82 14.36
CA SER A 95 -7.00 5.78 14.46
C SER A 95 -7.41 5.70 15.93
N LYS A 96 -8.47 6.42 16.29
CA LYS A 96 -9.05 6.46 17.63
C LYS A 96 -10.46 5.85 17.66
N ASP A 97 -10.90 5.28 16.55
CA ASP A 97 -12.26 4.86 16.25
C ASP A 97 -12.29 3.54 15.45
N TYR A 98 -11.50 2.55 15.88
CA TYR A 98 -11.45 1.19 15.30
C TYR A 98 -10.97 1.11 13.85
N GLY A 99 -10.41 2.19 13.31
CA GLY A 99 -9.94 2.30 11.92
C GLY A 99 -10.92 2.99 10.98
N GLU A 100 -11.99 3.64 11.49
CA GLU A 100 -12.90 4.43 10.66
C GLU A 100 -12.24 5.71 10.12
N THR A 101 -11.47 6.39 10.96
CA THR A 101 -10.70 7.59 10.57
C THR A 101 -9.23 7.47 10.95
N TRP A 102 -8.39 8.17 10.18
CA TRP A 102 -6.94 8.14 10.31
C TRP A 102 -6.38 9.56 10.40
N GLU A 103 -5.56 9.79 11.41
CA GLU A 103 -4.81 11.04 11.61
C GLU A 103 -3.31 10.75 11.45
N GLY A 104 -2.65 11.53 10.59
CA GLY A 104 -1.20 11.52 10.49
C GLY A 104 -0.57 12.30 11.65
N CYS A 105 0.17 11.63 12.51
CA CYS A 105 1.01 12.25 13.52
C CYS A 105 2.46 12.31 13.01
N TRP A 106 2.83 13.48 12.48
CA TRP A 106 4.19 13.80 12.02
C TRP A 106 5.07 14.41 13.12
N LEU A 107 4.70 14.23 14.40
CA LEU A 107 5.41 14.81 15.53
C LEU A 107 6.62 13.95 15.90
N CYS A 108 7.68 14.00 15.10
CA CYS A 108 9.05 13.71 15.57
C CYS A 108 10.21 14.15 14.63
N SER A 109 9.99 15.06 13.67
CA SER A 109 11.07 15.54 12.77
C SER A 109 11.20 17.07 12.66
N ARG A 110 10.53 17.83 13.54
CA ARG A 110 10.74 19.29 13.69
C ARG A 110 11.36 19.65 15.04
N SER A 111 12.56 19.13 15.32
CA SER A 111 13.47 19.68 16.35
C SER A 111 14.83 19.96 15.75
#